data_AF-A0A5Q0HGA6-F1
#
_entry.id   AF-A0A5Q0HGA6-F1
#
_cell.length_a   1.000
_cell.length_b   1.000
_cell.length_c   1.000
_cell.angle_alpha   90.00
_cell.angle_beta   90.00
_cell.angle_gamma   90.00
#
_symmetry.space_group_name_H-M   'P 1'
#
loop_
_entity.id
_entity.type
_entity.pdbx_description
1 polymer ?
#
loop_
_entity_poly.entity_id
_entity_poly.type
_entity_poly.pdbx_seq_one_letter_code
_entity_poly.pdbx_strand_id
1 'polypeptide(L)'
;MPALLVLLLAAGCSDSRTVAIDEVPAAAEDVPVTQDASTGSYTLDCGRNEERHLNADNMVINPGRPFGAHHTHEYVGNLTTDAYSTDQSLAAAGTTCAAGDLSAYYWPVLRVTDRTGHDAHAQGGGVHGNTGEVLVPAEVTITFTGSPVSKVVPLPRFLRTITGDPAALTTGGGRAKWSCTGFEDRQTDLYPVCAAGSLVVRTFDFPSCWDGRNTDSPSHRAHLEHPAANGVCRLGTFPVPRLRLRVAYDVPSGHPFAIDSFPEQLRDPRTDHAMFVDVMPDALMNEVVTCLNAGRTCP
;
A
#
# COMPACT_ATOMS: atom_id res chain seq x y z
N MET A 1 -54.74 10.66 -32.96
CA MET A 1 -53.90 10.11 -31.87
C MET A 1 -53.13 8.93 -32.42
N PRO A 2 -51.80 9.04 -32.57
CA PRO A 2 -51.00 8.02 -31.88
C PRO A 2 -49.58 8.44 -31.44
N ALA A 3 -49.09 7.62 -30.51
CA ALA A 3 -47.70 7.29 -30.18
C ALA A 3 -46.83 8.41 -29.57
N LEU A 4 -47.04 8.64 -28.27
CA LEU A 4 -46.05 9.23 -27.38
C LEU A 4 -44.88 8.24 -27.22
N LEU A 5 -43.72 8.57 -27.80
CA LEU A 5 -42.48 7.82 -27.64
C LEU A 5 -41.95 8.09 -26.22
N VAL A 6 -42.17 7.15 -25.31
CA VAL A 6 -41.56 7.18 -23.98
C VAL A 6 -40.11 6.73 -24.13
N LEU A 7 -39.18 7.69 -24.15
CA LEU A 7 -37.77 7.40 -23.90
C LEU A 7 -37.64 6.91 -22.46
N LEU A 8 -37.48 5.60 -22.29
CA LEU A 8 -36.91 5.04 -21.06
C LEU A 8 -35.44 5.45 -21.00
N LEU A 9 -35.15 6.50 -20.24
CA LEU A 9 -33.82 6.74 -19.71
C LEU A 9 -33.50 5.59 -18.75
N ALA A 10 -32.76 4.60 -19.23
CA ALA A 10 -32.07 3.66 -18.37
C ALA A 10 -30.99 4.45 -17.61
N ALA A 11 -31.35 5.01 -16.46
CA ALA A 11 -30.38 5.40 -15.46
C ALA A 11 -29.76 4.09 -14.94
N GLY A 12 -28.67 3.66 -15.58
CA GLY A 12 -27.82 2.62 -15.02
C GLY A 12 -27.39 3.10 -13.64
N CYS A 13 -27.64 2.30 -12.61
CA CYS A 13 -26.98 2.48 -11.33
C CYS A 13 -25.49 2.29 -11.59
N SER A 14 -24.76 3.38 -11.83
CA SER A 14 -23.31 3.37 -11.71
C SER A 14 -23.02 2.91 -10.28
N ASP A 15 -22.34 1.77 -10.16
CA ASP A 15 -21.79 1.36 -8.88
C ASP A 15 -20.83 2.48 -8.45
N SER A 16 -21.23 3.25 -7.45
CA SER A 16 -20.64 4.55 -7.08
C SER A 16 -19.20 4.47 -6.57
N ARG A 17 -18.58 3.29 -6.72
CA ARG A 17 -17.25 2.90 -6.25
C ARG A 17 -16.29 2.62 -7.39
N THR A 18 -16.72 2.79 -8.64
CA THR A 18 -15.90 2.56 -9.84
C THR A 18 -15.77 3.82 -10.69
N VAL A 19 -14.64 3.98 -11.39
CA VAL A 19 -14.41 5.09 -12.31
C VAL A 19 -13.54 4.64 -13.49
N ALA A 20 -13.83 5.11 -14.70
CA ALA A 20 -12.94 4.85 -15.83
C ALA A 20 -11.65 5.67 -15.68
N ILE A 21 -10.49 5.04 -15.82
CA ILE A 21 -9.23 5.71 -15.48
C ILE A 21 -8.95 6.93 -16.38
N ASP A 22 -9.46 6.95 -17.61
CA ASP A 22 -9.37 8.06 -18.55
C ASP A 22 -10.24 9.26 -18.18
N GLU A 23 -11.27 9.06 -17.34
CA GLU A 23 -12.09 10.13 -16.76
C GLU A 23 -11.44 10.79 -15.53
N VAL A 24 -10.44 10.14 -14.94
CA VAL A 24 -9.69 10.68 -13.79
C VAL A 24 -8.73 11.77 -14.28
N PRO A 25 -8.74 12.98 -13.69
CA PRO A 25 -7.79 14.04 -14.06
C PRO A 25 -6.34 13.60 -13.81
N ALA A 26 -5.46 13.92 -14.75
CA ALA A 26 -4.03 13.78 -14.53
C ALA A 26 -3.58 14.78 -13.45
N ALA A 27 -2.84 14.29 -12.47
CA ALA A 27 -2.21 15.12 -11.46
C ALA A 27 -0.87 15.64 -11.98
N ALA A 28 -0.68 16.95 -11.95
CA ALA A 28 0.64 17.55 -12.07
C ALA A 28 1.23 17.68 -10.65
N GLU A 29 2.02 16.70 -10.22
CA GLU A 29 2.85 16.86 -9.03
C GLU A 29 4.20 17.44 -9.45
N ASP A 30 4.38 18.74 -9.23
CA ASP A 30 5.70 19.38 -9.25
C ASP A 30 6.00 19.87 -7.84
N VAL A 31 6.80 19.09 -7.11
CA VAL A 31 7.27 19.47 -5.77
C VAL A 31 8.60 20.20 -5.96
N PRO A 32 8.70 21.50 -5.61
CA PRO A 32 9.93 22.25 -5.78
C PRO A 32 11.11 21.56 -5.09
N VAL A 33 12.19 21.36 -5.85
CA VAL A 33 13.42 20.74 -5.35
C VAL A 33 14.40 21.85 -4.95
N THR A 34 14.89 21.80 -3.71
CA THR A 34 15.90 22.75 -3.21
C THR A 34 17.31 22.30 -3.56
N GLN A 35 18.29 23.20 -3.38
CA GLN A 35 19.71 22.87 -3.59
C GLN A 35 20.21 21.75 -2.65
N ASP A 36 19.65 21.66 -1.44
CA ASP A 36 20.08 20.69 -0.41
C ASP A 36 19.34 19.35 -0.51
N ALA A 37 18.50 19.17 -1.53
CA ALA A 37 17.68 17.99 -1.70
C ALA A 37 18.48 16.68 -1.74
N SER A 38 17.82 15.62 -1.30
CA SER A 38 18.18 14.24 -1.59
C SER A 38 17.31 13.79 -2.78
N THR A 39 17.91 13.76 -3.95
CA THR A 39 17.21 13.51 -5.23
C THR A 39 17.34 12.08 -5.72
N GLY A 40 18.05 11.22 -4.98
CA GLY A 40 18.27 9.84 -5.39
C GLY A 40 17.04 8.96 -5.19
N SER A 41 17.12 7.77 -5.75
CA SER A 41 16.15 6.69 -5.61
C SER A 41 16.86 5.36 -5.39
N TYR A 42 16.23 4.45 -4.65
CA TYR A 42 16.70 3.10 -4.42
C TYR A 42 15.51 2.16 -4.58
N THR A 43 15.63 1.13 -5.42
CA THR A 43 14.56 0.16 -5.62
C THR A 43 14.90 -1.13 -4.88
N LEU A 44 13.92 -1.96 -4.53
CA LEU A 44 14.15 -3.29 -4.01
C LEU A 44 13.30 -4.28 -4.79
N ASP A 45 13.93 -5.37 -5.20
CA ASP A 45 13.25 -6.56 -5.71
C ASP A 45 13.02 -7.55 -4.57
N CYS A 46 11.76 -7.71 -4.20
CA CYS A 46 11.30 -8.67 -3.19
C CYS A 46 10.31 -9.69 -3.75
N GLY A 47 10.27 -9.85 -5.07
CA GLY A 47 9.30 -10.72 -5.74
C GLY A 47 7.86 -10.21 -5.59
N ARG A 48 6.90 -11.10 -5.81
CA ARG A 48 5.47 -10.76 -5.96
C ARG A 48 4.54 -11.67 -5.14
N ASN A 49 5.02 -12.11 -3.98
CA ASN A 49 4.35 -13.06 -3.08
C ASN A 49 4.03 -14.41 -3.75
N GLU A 50 5.04 -15.04 -4.35
CA GLU A 50 4.92 -16.33 -5.05
C GLU A 50 4.78 -17.49 -4.08
N GLU A 51 5.32 -17.32 -2.87
CA GLU A 51 5.20 -18.19 -1.70
C GLU A 51 3.78 -18.21 -1.11
N ARG A 52 2.92 -17.25 -1.50
CA ARG A 52 1.54 -17.10 -1.00
C ARG A 52 1.49 -16.97 0.51
N HIS A 53 2.35 -16.12 1.04
CA HIS A 53 2.24 -15.69 2.42
C HIS A 53 0.96 -14.85 2.56
N LEU A 54 -0.06 -15.47 3.17
CA LEU A 54 -1.40 -14.94 3.38
C LEU A 54 -1.83 -15.25 4.81
N ASN A 55 -2.24 -14.22 5.56
CA ASN A 55 -2.86 -14.37 6.87
C ASN A 55 -3.77 -13.17 7.15
N ALA A 56 -4.60 -13.25 8.17
CA ALA A 56 -5.45 -12.15 8.60
C ALA A 56 -4.99 -11.53 9.92
N ASP A 57 -3.68 -11.58 10.16
CA ASP A 57 -3.06 -11.08 11.37
C ASP A 57 -2.72 -9.60 11.22
N ASN A 58 -2.51 -8.94 12.35
CA ASN A 58 -2.11 -7.54 12.38
C ASN A 58 -1.08 -7.30 13.49
N MET A 59 0.19 -7.64 13.25
CA MET A 59 1.22 -7.49 14.28
C MET A 59 1.58 -6.03 14.61
N VAL A 60 1.20 -5.05 13.76
CA VAL A 60 1.39 -3.64 14.07
C VAL A 60 0.29 -3.19 15.03
N ILE A 61 -0.99 -3.35 14.65
CA ILE A 61 -2.12 -2.78 15.40
C ILE A 61 -2.60 -3.70 16.53
N ASN A 62 -2.50 -5.02 16.36
CA ASN A 62 -3.03 -6.01 17.30
C ASN A 62 -2.09 -7.21 17.49
N PRO A 63 -0.85 -6.98 17.97
CA PRO A 63 0.13 -8.05 18.18
C PRO A 63 -0.37 -9.12 19.15
N GLY A 64 0.00 -10.36 18.88
CA GLY A 64 -0.35 -11.56 19.66
C GLY A 64 -1.77 -12.08 19.42
N ARG A 65 -2.53 -11.48 18.48
CA ARG A 65 -3.91 -11.90 18.17
C ARG A 65 -4.05 -12.43 16.75
N PRO A 66 -4.16 -13.76 16.57
CA PRO A 66 -4.52 -14.34 15.29
C PRO A 66 -5.82 -13.78 14.74
N PHE A 67 -5.88 -13.60 13.44
CA PHE A 67 -7.03 -13.05 12.71
C PHE A 67 -7.44 -11.64 13.16
N GLY A 68 -6.56 -10.93 13.87
CA GLY A 68 -6.84 -9.62 14.46
C GLY A 68 -7.06 -8.48 13.45
N ALA A 69 -6.78 -8.70 12.17
CA ALA A 69 -7.13 -7.77 11.10
C ALA A 69 -8.58 -7.90 10.65
N HIS A 70 -9.21 -9.06 10.87
CA HIS A 70 -10.49 -9.47 10.27
C HIS A 70 -10.53 -9.50 8.73
N HIS A 71 -9.41 -9.26 8.05
CA HIS A 71 -9.30 -9.33 6.60
C HIS A 71 -7.92 -9.85 6.22
N THR A 72 -7.76 -10.41 5.02
CA THR A 72 -6.50 -11.08 4.65
C THR A 72 -5.50 -10.08 4.09
N HIS A 73 -4.27 -10.16 4.55
CA HIS A 73 -3.12 -9.47 3.98
C HIS A 73 -2.27 -10.42 3.14
N GLU A 74 -1.55 -9.84 2.20
CA GLU A 74 -0.46 -10.46 1.47
C GLU A 74 0.84 -9.71 1.69
N TYR A 75 1.97 -10.43 1.57
CA TYR A 75 3.27 -9.99 2.05
C TYR A 75 4.34 -10.15 0.97
N VAL A 76 5.35 -9.28 1.00
CA VAL A 76 6.69 -9.56 0.45
C VAL A 76 7.76 -9.19 1.48
N GLY A 77 8.97 -9.72 1.28
CA GLY A 77 10.10 -9.56 2.19
C GLY A 77 10.09 -10.64 3.25
N ASN A 78 9.84 -10.27 4.50
CA ASN A 78 9.91 -11.17 5.65
C ASN A 78 9.00 -12.41 5.51
N LEU A 79 9.60 -13.61 5.56
CA LEU A 79 8.90 -14.88 5.32
C LEU A 79 8.11 -15.42 6.53
N THR A 80 8.21 -14.79 7.70
CA THR A 80 7.63 -15.33 8.94
C THR A 80 6.65 -14.38 9.63
N THR A 81 6.29 -13.27 8.99
CA THR A 81 5.43 -12.24 9.60
C THR A 81 4.01 -12.74 9.86
N ASP A 82 3.64 -12.83 11.13
CA ASP A 82 2.33 -13.28 11.60
C ASP A 82 1.93 -12.56 12.90
N ALA A 83 0.80 -12.96 13.50
CA ALA A 83 0.32 -12.39 14.76
C ALA A 83 1.33 -12.48 15.92
N TYR A 84 2.26 -13.44 15.90
CA TYR A 84 3.19 -13.71 17.01
C TYR A 84 4.60 -13.18 16.76
N SER A 85 4.81 -12.53 15.63
CA SER A 85 6.11 -11.99 15.25
C SER A 85 6.61 -10.95 16.25
N THR A 86 7.88 -11.10 16.61
CA THR A 86 8.64 -10.18 17.46
C THR A 86 9.80 -9.58 16.68
N ASP A 87 10.43 -8.54 17.21
CA ASP A 87 11.66 -8.00 16.63
C ASP A 87 12.72 -9.09 16.42
N GLN A 88 12.84 -10.01 17.37
CA GLN A 88 13.79 -11.12 17.30
C GLN A 88 13.41 -12.15 16.23
N SER A 89 12.13 -12.52 16.12
CA SER A 89 11.71 -13.50 15.10
C SER A 89 11.84 -12.92 13.70
N LEU A 90 11.45 -11.66 13.50
CA LEU A 90 11.57 -10.97 12.23
C LEU A 90 13.04 -10.81 11.81
N ALA A 91 13.92 -10.46 12.74
CA ALA A 91 15.36 -10.32 12.48
C ALA A 91 16.07 -11.65 12.20
N ALA A 92 15.48 -12.78 12.59
CA ALA A 92 16.00 -14.13 12.35
C ALA A 92 15.36 -14.82 11.12
N ALA A 93 14.39 -14.17 10.48
CA ALA A 93 13.64 -14.73 9.38
C ALA A 93 14.47 -14.83 8.09
N GLY A 94 13.99 -15.65 7.15
CA GLY A 94 14.36 -15.51 5.74
C GLY A 94 13.59 -14.35 5.09
N THR A 95 14.00 -13.98 3.88
CA THR A 95 13.34 -12.94 3.08
C THR A 95 13.22 -13.31 1.61
N THR A 96 12.22 -12.80 0.93
CA THR A 96 12.12 -12.82 -0.54
C THR A 96 12.95 -11.73 -1.22
N CYS A 97 13.44 -10.73 -0.47
CA CYS A 97 14.22 -9.62 -1.03
C CYS A 97 15.62 -10.05 -1.47
N ALA A 98 15.95 -9.82 -2.75
CA ALA A 98 17.24 -10.16 -3.33
C ALA A 98 18.41 -9.44 -2.65
N ALA A 99 18.19 -8.22 -2.16
CA ALA A 99 19.18 -7.44 -1.43
C ALA A 99 19.35 -7.87 0.05
N GLY A 100 18.59 -8.87 0.51
CA GLY A 100 18.64 -9.33 1.91
C GLY A 100 17.90 -8.43 2.90
N ASP A 101 17.00 -7.58 2.42
CA ASP A 101 16.11 -6.81 3.30
C ASP A 101 15.14 -7.74 4.03
N LEU A 102 15.19 -7.75 5.37
CA LEU A 102 14.36 -8.59 6.21
C LEU A 102 13.01 -7.94 6.55
N SER A 103 12.73 -6.75 6.02
CA SER A 103 11.53 -5.97 6.31
C SER A 103 10.24 -6.68 5.87
N ALA A 104 9.13 -6.36 6.53
CA ALA A 104 7.80 -6.82 6.13
C ALA A 104 7.05 -5.70 5.40
N TYR A 105 6.62 -5.98 4.17
CA TYR A 105 5.76 -5.10 3.37
C TYR A 105 4.45 -5.82 3.10
N TYR A 106 3.33 -5.25 3.51
CA TYR A 106 2.06 -5.97 3.40
C TYR A 106 0.85 -5.06 3.30
N TRP A 107 -0.19 -5.57 2.64
CA TRP A 107 -1.38 -4.83 2.26
C TRP A 107 -2.57 -5.80 2.11
N PRO A 108 -3.83 -5.33 2.14
CA PRO A 108 -4.99 -6.20 1.96
C PRO A 108 -4.98 -6.86 0.60
N VAL A 109 -5.42 -8.12 0.52
CA VAL A 109 -5.51 -8.83 -0.75
C VAL A 109 -6.51 -8.19 -1.71
N LEU A 110 -6.27 -8.32 -3.01
CA LEU A 110 -7.26 -8.01 -4.04
C LEU A 110 -7.97 -9.29 -4.46
N ARG A 111 -9.30 -9.27 -4.51
CA ARG A 111 -10.09 -10.44 -4.95
C ARG A 111 -10.92 -10.16 -6.17
N VAL A 112 -11.05 -11.16 -7.03
CA VAL A 112 -12.15 -11.26 -8.00
C VAL A 112 -13.37 -11.84 -7.28
N THR A 113 -14.48 -11.09 -7.26
CA THR A 113 -15.57 -11.32 -6.29
C THR A 113 -16.69 -12.22 -6.80
N ASP A 114 -16.72 -12.53 -8.09
CA ASP A 114 -17.69 -13.45 -8.71
C ASP A 114 -17.23 -14.92 -8.72
N ARG A 115 -16.20 -15.26 -7.95
CA ARG A 115 -15.62 -16.59 -7.83
C ARG A 115 -15.53 -17.05 -6.38
N THR A 116 -15.43 -18.36 -6.17
CA THR A 116 -15.20 -18.92 -4.83
C THR A 116 -13.70 -18.91 -4.50
N GLY A 117 -13.34 -18.27 -3.39
CA GLY A 117 -11.98 -18.27 -2.86
C GLY A 117 -11.66 -19.49 -2.00
N HIS A 118 -10.36 -19.74 -1.81
CA HIS A 118 -9.84 -20.83 -0.98
C HIS A 118 -10.22 -20.73 0.51
N ASP A 119 -10.52 -19.52 0.97
CA ASP A 119 -10.80 -19.11 2.35
C ASP A 119 -12.26 -18.66 2.54
N ALA A 120 -13.17 -19.09 1.67
CA ALA A 120 -14.60 -18.72 1.70
C ALA A 120 -15.33 -19.07 3.01
N HIS A 121 -14.75 -19.93 3.85
CA HIS A 121 -15.28 -20.33 5.15
C HIS A 121 -14.30 -20.10 6.31
N ALA A 122 -13.22 -19.33 6.09
CA ALA A 122 -12.20 -19.05 7.08
C ALA A 122 -12.34 -17.65 7.69
N GLN A 123 -11.76 -17.46 8.87
CA GLN A 123 -11.55 -16.13 9.45
C GLN A 123 -10.57 -15.32 8.59
N GLY A 124 -10.84 -14.03 8.42
CA GLY A 124 -10.12 -13.17 7.48
C GLY A 124 -10.70 -13.17 6.07
N GLY A 125 -11.23 -14.32 5.63
CA GLY A 125 -11.97 -14.48 4.38
C GLY A 125 -13.48 -14.38 4.58
N GLY A 126 -14.20 -15.40 4.10
CA GLY A 126 -15.66 -15.33 3.97
C GLY A 126 -16.43 -15.19 5.29
N VAL A 127 -15.87 -15.60 6.43
CA VAL A 127 -16.49 -15.38 7.76
C VAL A 127 -16.65 -13.88 8.07
N HIS A 128 -15.75 -13.04 7.56
CA HIS A 128 -15.83 -11.58 7.71
C HIS A 128 -16.38 -10.88 6.45
N GLY A 129 -17.04 -11.62 5.56
CA GLY A 129 -17.64 -11.07 4.33
C GLY A 129 -16.67 -10.86 3.17
N ASN A 130 -15.39 -11.22 3.34
CA ASN A 130 -14.38 -11.16 2.29
C ASN A 130 -14.45 -12.43 1.43
N THR A 131 -15.27 -12.36 0.39
CA THR A 131 -15.48 -13.44 -0.58
C THR A 131 -14.85 -13.11 -1.93
N GLY A 132 -14.51 -14.14 -2.69
CA GLY A 132 -13.80 -13.99 -3.95
C GLY A 132 -12.48 -14.76 -3.98
N GLU A 133 -11.98 -15.01 -5.19
CA GLU A 133 -10.66 -15.57 -5.42
C GLU A 133 -9.58 -14.50 -5.17
N VAL A 134 -8.62 -14.79 -4.28
CA VAL A 134 -7.47 -13.92 -4.02
C VAL A 134 -6.50 -13.96 -5.20
N LEU A 135 -6.28 -12.81 -5.83
CA LEU A 135 -5.31 -12.66 -6.91
C LEU A 135 -3.88 -12.74 -6.39
N VAL A 136 -2.96 -13.11 -7.28
CA VAL A 136 -1.51 -12.97 -7.07
C VAL A 136 -1.09 -11.64 -7.72
N PRO A 137 -0.28 -10.80 -7.07
CA PRO A 137 0.30 -9.64 -7.73
C PRO A 137 1.03 -10.05 -9.02
N ALA A 138 0.78 -9.30 -10.08
CA ALA A 138 1.54 -9.40 -11.31
C ALA A 138 2.90 -8.71 -11.15
N GLU A 139 2.93 -7.57 -10.44
CA GLU A 139 4.15 -6.80 -10.18
C GLU A 139 4.11 -6.21 -8.76
N VAL A 140 5.26 -6.18 -8.10
CA VAL A 140 5.48 -5.43 -6.87
C VAL A 140 6.76 -4.61 -7.05
N THR A 141 6.73 -3.34 -6.69
CA THR A 141 7.91 -2.46 -6.72
C THR A 141 7.99 -1.71 -5.41
N ILE A 142 9.11 -1.88 -4.71
CA ILE A 142 9.44 -1.14 -3.50
C ILE A 142 10.48 -0.10 -3.89
N THR A 143 10.18 1.18 -3.66
CA THR A 143 11.08 2.27 -3.98
C THR A 143 11.23 3.20 -2.78
N PHE A 144 12.46 3.46 -2.40
CA PHE A 144 12.82 4.55 -1.52
C PHE A 144 13.27 5.75 -2.34
N THR A 145 12.77 6.93 -1.99
CA THR A 145 13.20 8.21 -2.59
C THR A 145 13.66 9.17 -1.50
N GLY A 146 14.51 10.12 -1.87
CA GLY A 146 14.97 11.14 -0.93
C GLY A 146 13.93 12.24 -0.63
N SER A 147 14.36 13.26 0.09
CA SER A 147 13.56 14.45 0.38
C SER A 147 13.87 15.58 -0.61
N PRO A 148 12.85 16.27 -1.16
CA PRO A 148 13.05 17.36 -2.11
C PRO A 148 13.61 18.63 -1.47
N VAL A 149 13.71 18.70 -0.14
CA VAL A 149 14.12 19.92 0.57
C VAL A 149 15.41 19.79 1.37
N SER A 150 15.88 18.57 1.66
CA SER A 150 17.10 18.32 2.45
C SER A 150 17.57 16.86 2.32
N LYS A 151 18.70 16.52 2.97
CA LYS A 151 19.16 15.15 3.11
C LYS A 151 18.27 14.33 4.05
N VAL A 152 18.17 13.04 3.79
CA VAL A 152 17.44 12.09 4.64
C VAL A 152 18.38 11.42 5.65
N VAL A 153 17.85 11.06 6.81
CA VAL A 153 18.52 10.22 7.81
C VAL A 153 18.01 8.77 7.73
N PRO A 154 18.79 7.77 8.17
CA PRO A 154 18.34 6.37 8.19
C PRO A 154 17.00 6.19 8.92
N LEU A 155 16.15 5.31 8.37
CA LEU A 155 15.04 4.75 9.15
C LEU A 155 15.64 3.90 10.28
N PRO A 156 15.14 4.02 11.52
CA PRO A 156 15.58 3.14 12.59
C PRO A 156 14.99 1.75 12.38
N ARG A 157 15.82 0.72 12.55
CA ARG A 157 15.36 -0.66 12.51
C ARG A 157 14.24 -0.90 13.53
N PHE A 158 13.29 -1.74 13.15
CA PHE A 158 12.03 -2.05 13.83
C PHE A 158 11.01 -0.92 13.83
N LEU A 159 11.20 0.10 12.98
CA LEU A 159 10.18 1.09 12.73
C LEU A 159 8.93 0.41 12.14
N ARG A 160 7.75 0.73 12.70
CA ARG A 160 6.46 0.18 12.28
C ARG A 160 5.56 1.31 11.82
N THR A 161 4.99 1.20 10.63
CA THR A 161 4.12 2.27 10.14
C THR A 161 3.00 1.74 9.25
N ILE A 162 1.99 2.57 9.08
CA ILE A 162 0.82 2.33 8.24
C ILE A 162 0.53 3.57 7.39
N THR A 163 0.22 3.35 6.12
CA THR A 163 -0.39 4.34 5.23
C THR A 163 -1.80 3.90 4.83
N GLY A 164 -2.64 4.86 4.42
CA GLY A 164 -4.08 4.61 4.25
C GLY A 164 -4.82 4.47 5.58
N ASP A 165 -6.07 4.06 5.51
CA ASP A 165 -6.92 3.85 6.68
C ASP A 165 -7.89 2.67 6.46
N PRO A 166 -7.72 1.54 7.17
CA PRO A 166 -8.64 0.40 7.03
C PRO A 166 -10.07 0.72 7.45
N ALA A 167 -10.31 1.83 8.16
CA ALA A 167 -11.63 2.29 8.58
C ALA A 167 -12.12 3.55 7.82
N ALA A 168 -11.55 3.83 6.63
CA ALA A 168 -11.78 5.06 5.87
C ALA A 168 -13.25 5.39 5.58
N LEU A 169 -14.14 4.40 5.42
CA LEU A 169 -15.56 4.66 5.18
C LEU A 169 -16.22 5.34 6.39
N THR A 170 -15.76 5.01 7.60
CA THR A 170 -16.27 5.58 8.85
C THR A 170 -15.50 6.82 9.27
N THR A 171 -14.18 6.84 9.09
CA THR A 171 -13.32 7.94 9.55
C THR A 171 -13.21 9.09 8.56
N GLY A 172 -13.41 8.84 7.26
CA GLY A 172 -13.09 9.77 6.17
C GLY A 172 -11.58 9.97 5.93
N GLY A 173 -10.71 9.20 6.60
CA GLY A 173 -9.26 9.38 6.63
C GLY A 173 -8.45 8.61 5.57
N GLY A 174 -9.11 8.08 4.54
CA GLY A 174 -8.46 7.26 3.50
C GLY A 174 -7.36 7.98 2.72
N ARG A 175 -6.37 7.21 2.25
CA ARG A 175 -5.31 7.68 1.32
C ARG A 175 -5.12 6.73 0.14
N ALA A 176 -6.19 6.03 -0.23
CA ALA A 176 -6.18 5.10 -1.35
C ALA A 176 -5.73 5.81 -2.64
N LYS A 177 -4.84 5.17 -3.37
CA LYS A 177 -4.33 5.64 -4.67
C LYS A 177 -4.37 4.49 -5.64
N TRP A 178 -5.45 4.46 -6.40
CA TRP A 178 -5.70 3.50 -7.46
C TRP A 178 -5.43 4.10 -8.82
N SER A 179 -4.90 3.28 -9.72
CA SER A 179 -4.65 3.64 -11.10
C SER A 179 -4.61 2.40 -12.00
N CYS A 180 -4.16 2.57 -13.24
CA CYS A 180 -3.88 1.51 -14.19
C CYS A 180 -2.48 1.68 -14.76
N THR A 181 -1.82 0.58 -15.15
CA THR A 181 -0.54 0.69 -15.87
C THR A 181 -0.70 1.53 -17.13
N GLY A 182 0.23 2.46 -17.35
CA GLY A 182 0.18 3.45 -18.43
C GLY A 182 -0.64 4.72 -18.12
N PHE A 183 -1.30 4.78 -16.96
CA PHE A 183 -2.13 5.91 -16.52
C PHE A 183 -1.80 6.37 -15.10
N GLU A 184 -0.61 6.03 -14.57
CA GLU A 184 -0.23 6.32 -13.17
C GLU A 184 -0.08 7.82 -12.85
N ASP A 185 -0.14 8.70 -13.84
CA ASP A 185 -0.33 10.14 -13.69
C ASP A 185 -1.75 10.51 -13.22
N ARG A 186 -2.69 9.56 -13.25
CA ARG A 186 -4.07 9.69 -12.80
C ARG A 186 -4.29 8.78 -11.60
N GLN A 187 -4.75 9.35 -10.50
CA GLN A 187 -4.95 8.65 -9.23
C GLN A 187 -6.35 8.90 -8.72
N THR A 188 -7.02 7.84 -8.28
CA THR A 188 -8.38 7.89 -7.71
C THR A 188 -8.44 7.10 -6.41
N ASP A 189 -9.44 7.42 -5.58
CA ASP A 189 -9.79 6.67 -4.39
C ASP A 189 -10.93 5.65 -4.65
N LEU A 190 -11.36 5.52 -5.91
CA LEU A 190 -12.33 4.56 -6.42
C LEU A 190 -11.63 3.39 -7.14
N TYR A 191 -12.33 2.27 -7.35
CA TYR A 191 -11.82 1.18 -8.17
C TYR A 191 -11.72 1.61 -9.64
N PRO A 192 -10.54 1.52 -10.28
CA PRO A 192 -10.37 1.97 -11.63
C PRO A 192 -10.82 0.90 -12.63
N VAL A 193 -11.51 1.33 -13.67
CA VAL A 193 -11.75 0.51 -14.86
C VAL A 193 -10.59 0.75 -15.82
N CYS A 194 -9.73 -0.27 -15.97
CA CYS A 194 -8.53 -0.21 -16.79
C CYS A 194 -8.80 -0.60 -18.25
N ALA A 195 -8.01 -0.02 -19.16
CA ALA A 195 -7.99 -0.45 -20.56
C ALA A 195 -7.53 -1.91 -20.68
N ALA A 196 -7.95 -2.59 -21.75
CA ALA A 196 -7.53 -3.96 -22.01
C ALA A 196 -5.99 -4.06 -22.10
N GLY A 197 -5.40 -5.00 -21.36
CA GLY A 197 -3.95 -5.18 -21.28
C GLY A 197 -3.25 -4.30 -20.23
N SER A 198 -3.98 -3.37 -19.59
CA SER A 198 -3.47 -2.65 -18.41
C SER A 198 -3.80 -3.42 -17.12
N LEU A 199 -2.88 -3.34 -16.16
CA LEU A 199 -3.06 -3.89 -14.81
C LEU A 199 -3.72 -2.85 -13.90
N VAL A 200 -4.48 -3.30 -12.92
CA VAL A 200 -4.96 -2.46 -11.82
C VAL A 200 -3.79 -2.18 -10.89
N VAL A 201 -3.50 -0.92 -10.60
CA VAL A 201 -2.35 -0.47 -9.80
C VAL A 201 -2.83 0.13 -8.48
N ARG A 202 -2.17 -0.26 -7.39
CA ARG A 202 -2.28 0.33 -6.05
C ARG A 202 -0.95 0.95 -5.69
N THR A 203 -0.98 2.21 -5.25
CA THR A 203 0.22 2.95 -4.81
C THR A 203 0.10 3.32 -3.34
N PHE A 204 1.06 2.88 -2.54
CA PHE A 204 1.13 3.19 -1.12
C PHE A 204 2.32 4.09 -0.86
N ASP A 205 2.04 5.38 -0.64
CA ASP A 205 3.03 6.34 -0.18
C ASP A 205 3.04 6.36 1.35
N PHE A 206 4.18 6.05 1.96
CA PHE A 206 4.32 6.08 3.41
C PHE A 206 4.71 7.48 3.91
N PRO A 207 4.37 7.82 5.17
CA PRO A 207 4.91 9.00 5.82
C PRO A 207 6.44 8.96 5.88
N SER A 208 7.09 10.12 5.80
CA SER A 208 8.56 10.21 5.67
C SER A 208 9.18 11.31 6.55
N CYS A 209 8.46 11.77 7.57
CA CYS A 209 8.92 12.74 8.57
C CYS A 209 8.88 12.08 9.95
N TRP A 210 10.04 11.66 10.43
CA TRP A 210 10.20 10.89 11.66
C TRP A 210 10.45 11.80 12.87
N ASP A 211 9.91 11.47 14.03
CA ASP A 211 10.09 12.26 15.27
C ASP A 211 11.52 12.21 15.86
N GLY A 212 12.41 11.43 15.26
CA GLY A 212 13.81 11.32 15.67
C GLY A 212 14.04 10.40 16.86
N ARG A 213 12.99 9.73 17.38
CA ARG A 213 13.07 8.96 18.61
C ARG A 213 12.38 7.60 18.56
N ASN A 214 11.14 7.54 18.09
CA ASN A 214 10.28 6.37 18.33
C ASN A 214 10.19 5.50 17.08
N THR A 215 10.41 4.19 17.22
CA THR A 215 10.16 3.20 16.16
C THR A 215 8.68 2.82 16.05
N ASP A 216 7.89 3.12 17.07
CA ASP A 216 6.44 2.92 17.06
C ASP A 216 5.76 3.89 18.04
N SER A 217 4.45 4.05 17.94
CA SER A 217 3.64 4.84 18.87
C SER A 217 2.35 4.10 19.23
N PRO A 218 1.64 4.47 20.30
CA PRO A 218 0.39 3.79 20.67
C PRO A 218 -0.69 3.81 19.57
N SER A 219 -0.61 4.74 18.62
CA SER A 219 -1.48 4.82 17.45
C SER A 219 -0.87 4.22 16.18
N HIS A 220 0.38 3.75 16.26
CA HIS A 220 1.22 3.27 15.14
C HIS A 220 1.42 4.28 14.01
N ARG A 221 1.12 5.56 14.29
CA ARG A 221 1.12 6.66 13.31
C ARG A 221 1.85 7.89 13.82
N ALA A 222 1.71 8.23 15.10
CA ALA A 222 2.19 9.53 15.62
C ALA A 222 3.71 9.78 15.54
N HIS A 223 4.53 8.74 15.32
CA HIS A 223 5.99 8.87 15.23
C HIS A 223 6.46 9.17 13.79
N LEU A 224 5.57 9.05 12.80
CA LEU A 224 5.84 9.30 11.38
C LEU A 224 4.70 10.09 10.74
N GLU A 225 5.04 11.23 10.12
CA GLU A 225 4.06 12.10 9.47
C GLU A 225 4.35 12.23 7.97
N HIS A 226 3.32 12.52 7.18
CA HIS A 226 3.53 12.92 5.79
C HIS A 226 4.14 14.31 5.76
N PRO A 227 5.10 14.57 4.85
CA PRO A 227 5.55 15.93 4.60
C PRO A 227 4.39 16.81 4.09
N ALA A 228 4.53 18.12 4.25
CA ALA A 228 3.64 19.08 3.62
C ALA A 228 3.72 18.98 2.08
N ALA A 229 2.80 19.62 1.36
CA ALA A 229 2.76 19.59 -0.10
C ALA A 229 4.06 20.07 -0.79
N ASN A 230 4.84 20.93 -0.12
CA ASN A 230 6.14 21.39 -0.59
C ASN A 230 7.31 20.45 -0.18
N GLY A 231 7.01 19.26 0.36
CA GLY A 231 7.99 18.28 0.81
C GLY A 231 8.64 18.57 2.16
N VAL A 232 8.27 19.65 2.85
CA VAL A 232 8.87 20.03 4.13
C VAL A 232 8.27 19.21 5.28
N CYS A 233 9.14 18.68 6.13
CA CYS A 233 8.74 18.04 7.38
C CYS A 233 8.39 19.07 8.47
N ARG A 234 7.42 18.73 9.33
CA ARG A 234 7.03 19.58 10.46
C ARG A 234 8.24 19.83 11.38
N LEU A 235 8.32 21.02 11.97
CA LEU A 235 9.38 21.34 12.93
C LEU A 235 9.43 20.28 14.04
N GLY A 236 10.64 19.79 14.33
CA GLY A 236 10.87 18.71 15.31
C GLY A 236 10.76 17.31 14.72
N THR A 237 10.63 17.18 13.40
CA THR A 237 10.73 15.89 12.68
C THR A 237 11.83 15.95 11.62
N PHE A 238 12.34 14.78 11.24
CA PHE A 238 13.47 14.62 10.34
C PHE A 238 13.05 13.84 9.09
N PRO A 239 13.46 14.27 7.90
CA PRO A 239 13.23 13.49 6.68
C PRO A 239 13.95 12.15 6.75
N VAL A 240 13.22 11.08 6.50
CA VAL A 240 13.72 9.71 6.31
C VAL A 240 13.47 9.28 4.86
N PRO A 241 14.13 8.22 4.34
CA PRO A 241 13.78 7.65 3.04
C PRO A 241 12.27 7.50 2.86
N ARG A 242 11.72 8.10 1.80
CA ARG A 242 10.30 8.00 1.47
C ARG A 242 10.04 6.67 0.78
N LEU A 243 9.41 5.75 1.49
CA LEU A 243 8.95 4.48 0.96
C LEU A 243 7.68 4.66 0.11
N ARG A 244 7.74 4.18 -1.12
CA ARG A 244 6.59 3.92 -2.00
C ARG A 244 6.55 2.43 -2.31
N LEU A 245 5.41 1.81 -2.06
CA LEU A 245 5.11 0.45 -2.49
C LEU A 245 4.07 0.53 -3.61
N ARG A 246 4.39 -0.04 -4.77
CA ARG A 246 3.50 -0.16 -5.92
C ARG A 246 3.16 -1.63 -6.13
N VAL A 247 1.88 -1.95 -6.25
CA VAL A 247 1.40 -3.32 -6.47
C VAL A 247 0.44 -3.32 -7.64
N ALA A 248 0.68 -4.16 -8.63
CA ALA A 248 -0.15 -4.28 -9.82
C ALA A 248 -0.77 -5.68 -9.94
N TYR A 249 -2.03 -5.75 -10.37
CA TYR A 249 -2.79 -6.99 -10.52
C TYR A 249 -3.36 -7.12 -11.92
N ASP A 250 -3.24 -8.31 -12.48
CA ASP A 250 -3.98 -8.70 -13.68
C ASP A 250 -5.40 -9.09 -13.26
N VAL A 251 -6.32 -8.13 -13.33
CA VAL A 251 -7.74 -8.36 -13.06
C VAL A 251 -8.41 -8.79 -14.36
N PRO A 252 -9.03 -9.99 -14.41
CA PRO A 252 -9.73 -10.45 -15.60
C PRO A 252 -10.77 -9.44 -16.09
N SER A 253 -10.70 -9.07 -17.36
CA SER A 253 -11.57 -8.05 -17.96
C SER A 253 -13.06 -8.39 -17.76
N GLY A 254 -13.84 -7.42 -17.31
CA GLY A 254 -15.29 -7.56 -17.09
C GLY A 254 -15.67 -8.27 -15.78
N HIS A 255 -14.71 -8.68 -14.95
CA HIS A 255 -14.99 -9.29 -13.66
C HIS A 255 -14.93 -8.26 -12.53
N PRO A 256 -15.87 -8.30 -11.56
CA PRO A 256 -15.83 -7.42 -10.41
C PRO A 256 -14.68 -7.81 -9.48
N PHE A 257 -14.05 -6.81 -8.89
CA PHE A 257 -12.98 -6.99 -7.92
C PHE A 257 -13.13 -6.04 -6.74
N ALA A 258 -12.57 -6.41 -5.61
CA ALA A 258 -12.53 -5.55 -4.43
C ALA A 258 -11.43 -6.00 -3.46
N ILE A 259 -10.92 -5.06 -2.67
CA ILE A 259 -10.02 -5.36 -1.56
C ILE A 259 -10.75 -6.06 -0.42
N ASP A 260 -9.95 -6.70 0.41
CA ASP A 260 -10.34 -7.16 1.74
C ASP A 260 -10.46 -5.98 2.71
N SER A 261 -11.52 -5.99 3.54
CA SER A 261 -11.76 -4.95 4.56
C SER A 261 -12.45 -5.52 5.79
N PHE A 262 -12.58 -4.70 6.84
CA PHE A 262 -13.54 -4.97 7.91
C PHE A 262 -14.97 -5.09 7.33
N PRO A 263 -15.85 -5.90 7.93
CA PRO A 263 -17.24 -6.06 7.47
C PRO A 263 -17.99 -4.73 7.34
N GLU A 264 -17.81 -3.83 8.30
CA GLU A 264 -18.50 -2.53 8.36
C GLU A 264 -18.01 -1.54 7.29
N GLN A 265 -16.87 -1.82 6.67
CA GLN A 265 -16.24 -0.98 5.66
C GLN A 265 -16.65 -1.39 4.24
N LEU A 266 -17.42 -2.48 4.12
CA LEU A 266 -18.11 -2.88 2.90
C LEU A 266 -17.19 -3.00 1.67
N ARG A 267 -15.90 -3.28 1.88
CA ARG A 267 -14.89 -3.40 0.82
C ARG A 267 -14.78 -2.13 -0.03
N ASP A 268 -14.99 -0.98 0.59
CA ASP A 268 -14.86 0.33 -0.05
C ASP A 268 -13.38 0.59 -0.44
N PRO A 269 -13.09 1.01 -1.69
CA PRO A 269 -11.72 1.19 -2.18
C PRO A 269 -10.92 2.22 -1.37
N ARG A 270 -11.60 3.17 -0.70
CA ARG A 270 -10.95 4.18 0.15
C ARG A 270 -10.30 3.58 1.39
N THR A 271 -10.71 2.36 1.77
CA THR A 271 -10.16 1.64 2.93
C THR A 271 -8.82 0.99 2.63
N ASP A 272 -8.30 1.14 1.41
CA ASP A 272 -6.99 0.62 1.04
C ASP A 272 -5.88 1.20 1.93
N HIS A 273 -4.93 0.34 2.27
CA HIS A 273 -3.88 0.63 3.22
C HIS A 273 -2.71 -0.34 3.03
N ALA A 274 -1.56 0.03 3.57
CA ALA A 274 -0.41 -0.85 3.63
C ALA A 274 0.37 -0.57 4.90
N MET A 275 1.09 -1.59 5.35
CA MET A 275 1.93 -1.54 6.52
C MET A 275 3.36 -1.92 6.15
N PHE A 276 4.28 -1.37 6.93
CA PHE A 276 5.70 -1.58 6.79
C PHE A 276 6.31 -1.78 8.17
N VAL A 277 7.12 -2.83 8.31
CA VAL A 277 8.02 -3.00 9.46
C VAL A 277 9.44 -3.05 8.93
N ASP A 278 10.21 -2.03 9.24
CA ASP A 278 11.62 -1.95 8.87
C ASP A 278 12.41 -2.97 9.66
N VAL A 279 13.00 -3.95 9.00
CA VAL A 279 13.93 -4.91 9.61
C VAL A 279 15.23 -4.94 8.83
N MET A 280 15.43 -3.96 7.94
CA MET A 280 16.59 -3.84 7.08
C MET A 280 17.88 -3.90 7.91
N PRO A 281 18.88 -4.69 7.50
CA PRO A 281 20.18 -4.64 8.14
C PRO A 281 20.77 -3.23 8.05
N ASP A 282 21.40 -2.74 9.12
CA ASP A 282 21.96 -1.39 9.18
C ASP A 282 22.89 -1.06 7.98
N ALA A 283 23.63 -2.06 7.49
CA ALA A 283 24.48 -1.90 6.31
C ALA A 283 23.68 -1.57 5.05
N LEU A 284 22.54 -2.25 4.83
CA LEU A 284 21.68 -2.00 3.68
C LEU A 284 20.97 -0.64 3.82
N MET A 285 20.48 -0.30 5.02
CA MET A 285 19.86 1.02 5.24
C MET A 285 20.86 2.17 5.02
N ASN A 286 22.12 2.00 5.43
CA ASN A 286 23.18 2.98 5.15
C ASN A 286 23.49 3.09 3.66
N GLU A 287 23.43 1.98 2.91
CA GLU A 287 23.56 1.99 1.45
C GLU A 287 22.43 2.78 0.79
N VAL A 288 21.18 2.50 1.19
CA VAL A 288 19.98 3.23 0.73
C VAL A 288 20.19 4.72 0.95
N VAL A 289 20.42 5.15 2.20
CA VAL A 289 20.59 6.57 2.54
C VAL A 289 21.74 7.22 1.78
N THR A 290 22.86 6.51 1.63
CA THR A 290 24.01 7.02 0.85
C THR A 290 23.65 7.22 -0.61
N CYS A 291 22.91 6.28 -1.22
CA CYS A 291 22.41 6.43 -2.58
C CYS A 291 21.51 7.65 -2.73
N LEU A 292 20.50 7.76 -1.86
CA LEU A 292 19.53 8.84 -1.88
C LEU A 292 20.19 10.21 -1.70
N ASN A 293 21.08 10.34 -0.72
CA ASN A 293 21.75 11.59 -0.40
C ASN A 293 22.80 11.99 -1.45
N ALA A 294 23.36 11.03 -2.17
CA ALA A 294 24.26 11.27 -3.31
C ALA A 294 23.52 11.63 -4.61
N GLY A 295 22.17 11.60 -4.63
CA GLY A 295 21.40 11.91 -5.84
C GLY A 295 21.49 10.83 -6.92
N ARG A 296 21.78 9.58 -6.54
CA ARG A 296 21.93 8.46 -7.48
C ARG A 296 20.64 7.65 -7.59
N THR A 297 20.48 6.96 -8.72
CA THR A 297 19.48 5.90 -8.88
C THR A 297 20.18 4.56 -8.67
N CYS A 298 19.82 3.86 -7.61
CA CYS A 298 20.36 2.55 -7.26
C CYS A 298 19.30 1.45 -7.43
N PRO A 299 19.74 0.24 -7.80
CA PRO A 299 18.88 -0.92 -7.88
C PRO A 299 18.43 -1.40 -6.52
#